data_AF-A0A1D6K2Z5-F1
#
_entry.id   AF-A0A1D6K2Z5-F1
#
_cell.length_a   1.000
_cell.length_b   1.000
_cell.length_c   1.000
_cell.angle_alpha   90.00
_cell.angle_beta   90.00
_cell.angle_gamma   90.00
#
_symmetry.space_group_name_H-M   'P 1'
#
loop_
_entity.id
_entity.type
_entity.pdbx_description
1 polymer ?
#
loop_
_entity_poly.entity_id
_entity_poly.type
_entity_poly.pdbx_seq_one_letter_code
_entity_poly.pdbx_strand_id
1 'polypeptide(L)'
;MASHNASVSVPEMASGFHPTVWGDFFIDYSPQPSQACMPYTTKSEEWTAERMSQLKEKIAGLFGACTTTAEQLNLVDTLQHLSIDHHFSTQILSVLTSAHAAEELNSGGACLHDVALRFRLLRQQGFWVSPEVFDRFRDENGSFDVGVADDDARGLLSLYNAAYLLTHGEAELEEAALFARQRLESMSMRGSLEYPLAQQVSRALHLPLPRTVRRVETLHYVSEYGGDPTHEHEHDPSVLEFARLDFELLQRLHVKELKALSRWWKDLYNEAGVTYSRDRVVECYLWSYTAYYEEEHARARMILAKMIALIILTDDTYDVRATLEECRRFDEAIQRWDESAVSLLPDYLKKFYLKLMNIFEEFEDELEPHEKCRVAFSRKAFQTLSSNYLQEAEWFHGRYKPRFEDQVKVSTVCSGAPFAAVGLLVGMGGDVATQEALEWAMGCTDAVKAFAEVTRFMNDLASYKRGKNKNDVDSSVECYISEHGVTAEVAFAQISSLIEDAWKTINGARFENSKLLPAVQRVADITASMPLMYGDNKDAFTFSDGLKGLIERLFLNRP
;
A
#
# COMPACT_ATOMS: atom_id res chain seq x y z
N MET A 1 17.72 48.76 38.54
CA MET A 1 18.09 48.94 37.11
C MET A 1 19.18 47.91 36.84
N ALA A 2 19.07 46.91 35.98
CA ALA A 2 18.22 46.72 34.81
C ALA A 2 17.77 45.25 34.69
N SER A 3 16.55 45.07 34.18
CA SER A 3 15.98 43.81 33.73
C SER A 3 16.57 43.42 32.38
N HIS A 4 17.15 42.23 32.26
CA HIS A 4 17.45 41.61 30.97
C HIS A 4 16.38 40.57 30.65
N ASN A 5 15.38 41.00 29.88
CA ASN A 5 14.54 40.12 29.08
C ASN A 5 15.39 39.56 27.95
N ALA A 6 15.86 38.33 28.09
CA ALA A 6 16.27 37.54 26.93
C ALA A 6 14.99 37.02 26.27
N SER A 7 14.53 37.72 25.23
CA SER A 7 13.53 37.19 24.31
C SER A 7 14.13 35.97 23.63
N VAL A 8 13.72 34.78 24.07
CA VAL A 8 13.91 33.56 23.29
C VAL A 8 13.09 33.76 22.03
N SER A 9 13.77 34.03 20.92
CA SER A 9 13.17 34.04 19.60
C SER A 9 12.68 32.62 19.30
N VAL A 10 11.37 32.43 19.43
CA VAL A 10 10.66 31.27 18.88
C VAL A 10 10.96 31.25 17.38
N PRO A 11 11.39 30.11 16.80
CA PRO A 11 11.55 30.02 15.36
C PRO A 11 10.21 30.36 14.70
N GLU A 12 10.22 31.38 13.85
CA GLU A 12 9.09 31.74 12.98
C GLU A 12 8.94 30.60 11.95
N MET A 13 8.12 29.59 12.24
CA MET A 13 7.86 28.49 11.30
C MET A 13 6.69 28.84 10.38
N ALA A 14 6.96 28.70 9.08
CA ALA A 14 6.16 29.12 7.94
C ALA A 14 4.71 28.64 7.98
N SER A 15 3.77 29.55 7.79
CA SER A 15 2.32 29.33 7.84
C SER A 15 1.74 28.74 6.53
N GLY A 16 2.21 27.58 6.08
CA GLY A 16 1.58 26.87 4.96
C GLY A 16 2.26 25.56 4.60
N PHE A 17 1.47 24.58 4.14
CA PHE A 17 1.99 23.39 3.49
C PHE A 17 2.85 23.76 2.28
N HIS A 18 3.89 22.98 1.99
CA HIS A 18 4.67 23.22 0.78
C HIS A 18 3.80 22.96 -0.47
N PRO A 19 3.99 23.74 -1.55
CA PRO A 19 3.24 23.55 -2.78
C PRO A 19 3.51 22.17 -3.40
N THR A 20 2.61 21.68 -4.23
CA THR A 20 2.82 20.47 -5.02
C THR A 20 4.16 20.55 -5.79
N VAL A 21 4.92 19.44 -5.81
CA VAL A 21 6.19 19.35 -6.55
C VAL A 21 5.99 19.19 -8.06
N TRP A 22 4.73 19.07 -8.49
CA TRP A 22 4.32 18.78 -9.87
C TRP A 22 3.76 20.00 -10.61
N GLY A 23 3.20 20.98 -9.90
CA GLY A 23 2.44 22.07 -10.53
C GLY A 23 1.40 21.53 -11.52
N ASP A 24 1.34 22.11 -12.72
CA ASP A 24 0.46 21.65 -13.80
C ASP A 24 1.08 20.54 -14.69
N PHE A 25 2.22 19.95 -14.29
CA PHE A 25 2.99 19.04 -15.15
C PHE A 25 2.13 17.93 -15.77
N PHE A 26 1.37 17.15 -14.99
CA PHE A 26 0.55 16.06 -15.53
C PHE A 26 -0.65 16.53 -16.37
N ILE A 27 -1.10 17.78 -16.20
CA ILE A 27 -2.16 18.38 -17.01
C ILE A 27 -1.63 18.69 -18.42
N ASP A 28 -0.44 19.29 -18.48
CA ASP A 28 0.19 19.74 -19.72
C ASP A 28 0.99 18.61 -20.40
N TYR A 29 1.38 17.59 -19.63
CA TYR A 29 2.15 16.47 -20.13
C TYR A 29 1.40 15.78 -21.26
N SER A 30 2.11 15.67 -22.38
CA SER A 30 1.69 14.93 -23.56
C SER A 30 2.83 13.97 -23.86
N PRO A 31 2.61 12.65 -23.80
CA PRO A 31 3.67 11.68 -24.05
C PRO A 31 4.26 11.95 -25.43
N GLN A 32 5.54 12.32 -25.49
CA GLN A 32 6.19 12.47 -26.79
C GLN A 32 6.45 11.08 -27.38
N PRO A 33 6.12 10.83 -28.66
CA PRO A 33 6.76 9.74 -29.38
C PRO A 33 8.25 10.07 -29.44
N SER A 34 9.08 9.35 -28.69
CA SER A 34 10.49 9.68 -28.49
C SER A 34 11.28 9.77 -29.80
N GLN A 35 12.13 10.79 -29.96
CA GLN A 35 13.03 10.96 -31.12
C GLN A 35 14.14 9.88 -31.23
N ALA A 36 14.30 9.01 -30.23
CA ALA A 36 15.15 7.81 -30.33
C ALA A 36 14.51 6.67 -31.15
N CYS A 37 13.27 6.86 -31.63
CA CYS A 37 12.56 5.93 -32.50
C CYS A 37 13.00 6.07 -33.96
N MET A 38 14.01 5.31 -34.39
CA MET A 38 14.09 4.67 -35.72
C MET A 38 15.06 3.48 -35.63
N PRO A 39 14.74 2.24 -36.08
CA PRO A 39 13.63 1.80 -36.95
C PRO A 39 12.69 0.74 -36.33
N TYR A 40 12.49 0.70 -35.00
CA TYR A 40 11.66 -0.32 -34.34
C TYR A 40 10.34 0.16 -33.71
N THR A 41 9.98 1.43 -33.85
CA THR A 41 8.94 2.05 -33.01
C THR A 41 8.14 3.11 -33.77
N THR A 42 7.44 2.66 -34.80
CA THR A 42 6.04 3.06 -35.03
C THR A 42 5.21 1.79 -35.16
N LYS A 43 5.36 0.88 -34.21
CA LYS A 43 4.54 -0.32 -34.19
C LYS A 43 3.14 0.13 -33.76
N SER A 44 2.15 -0.13 -34.60
CA SER A 44 0.77 0.27 -34.34
C SER A 44 0.28 -0.36 -33.03
N GLU A 45 -0.78 0.22 -32.44
CA GLU A 45 -1.49 -0.40 -31.32
C GLU A 45 -1.88 -1.84 -31.67
N GLU A 46 -2.27 -2.09 -32.92
CA GLU A 46 -2.55 -3.42 -33.47
C GLU A 46 -1.35 -4.36 -33.39
N TRP A 47 -0.15 -3.92 -33.81
CA TRP A 47 1.05 -4.75 -33.68
C TRP A 47 1.36 -5.08 -32.22
N THR A 48 1.20 -4.10 -31.32
CA THR A 48 1.48 -4.28 -29.90
C THR A 48 0.53 -5.31 -29.29
N ALA A 49 -0.77 -5.21 -29.63
CA ALA A 49 -1.78 -6.16 -29.19
C ALA A 49 -1.50 -7.58 -29.73
N GLU A 50 -1.15 -7.71 -31.02
CA GLU A 50 -0.82 -9.00 -31.62
C GLU A 50 0.43 -9.62 -30.98
N ARG A 51 1.48 -8.81 -30.76
CA ARG A 51 2.70 -9.29 -30.10
C ARG A 51 2.43 -9.71 -28.65
N MET A 52 1.66 -8.93 -27.90
CA MET A 52 1.26 -9.27 -26.54
C MET A 52 0.48 -10.60 -26.51
N SER A 53 -0.43 -10.82 -27.45
CA SER A 53 -1.17 -12.09 -27.56
C SER A 53 -0.24 -13.29 -27.80
N GLN A 54 0.70 -13.17 -28.75
CA GLN A 54 1.68 -14.22 -29.05
C GLN A 54 2.57 -14.54 -27.84
N LEU A 55 3.06 -13.50 -27.15
CA LEU A 55 3.89 -13.66 -25.95
C LEU A 55 3.09 -14.29 -24.81
N LYS A 56 1.84 -13.86 -24.60
CA LYS A 56 0.95 -14.43 -23.59
C LYS A 56 0.70 -15.93 -23.82
N GLU A 57 0.45 -16.34 -25.06
CA GLU A 57 0.32 -17.76 -25.41
C GLU A 57 1.61 -18.54 -25.15
N LYS A 58 2.77 -17.98 -25.51
CA LYS A 58 4.07 -18.61 -25.24
C LYS A 58 4.31 -18.81 -23.74
N ILE A 59 4.08 -17.76 -22.94
CA ILE A 59 4.26 -17.81 -21.48
C ILE A 59 3.25 -18.78 -20.85
N ALA A 60 2.00 -18.82 -21.33
CA ALA A 60 1.04 -19.82 -20.90
C ALA A 60 1.54 -21.25 -21.19
N GLY A 61 2.22 -21.46 -22.32
CA GLY A 61 2.87 -22.73 -22.65
C GLY A 61 4.01 -23.13 -21.70
N LEU A 62 4.71 -22.16 -21.09
CA LEU A 62 5.80 -22.44 -20.13
C LEU A 62 5.31 -23.22 -18.91
N PHE A 63 4.09 -22.93 -18.42
CA PHE A 63 3.50 -23.68 -17.31
C PHE A 63 3.38 -25.19 -17.57
N GLY A 64 3.10 -25.57 -18.83
CA GLY A 64 3.01 -26.97 -19.26
C GLY A 64 4.35 -27.58 -19.63
N ALA A 65 5.39 -26.76 -19.84
CA ALA A 65 6.75 -27.21 -20.10
C ALA A 65 7.52 -27.51 -18.79
N CYS A 66 7.13 -26.91 -17.66
CA CYS A 66 7.65 -27.26 -16.35
C CYS A 66 7.38 -28.75 -16.04
N THR A 67 8.41 -29.43 -15.55
CA THR A 67 8.39 -30.85 -15.19
C THR A 67 8.17 -31.10 -13.71
N THR A 68 8.42 -30.09 -12.87
CA THR A 68 8.25 -30.17 -11.41
C THR A 68 7.38 -29.03 -10.87
N THR A 69 6.78 -29.23 -9.69
CA THR A 69 6.05 -28.17 -8.97
C THR A 69 6.97 -27.00 -8.60
N ALA A 70 8.24 -27.27 -8.27
CA ALA A 70 9.21 -26.22 -7.96
C ALA A 70 9.46 -25.29 -9.15
N GLU A 71 9.60 -25.83 -10.37
CA GLU A 71 9.73 -25.02 -11.60
C GLU A 71 8.49 -24.16 -11.86
N GLN A 72 7.28 -24.72 -11.63
CA GLN A 72 6.04 -23.96 -11.78
C GLN A 72 5.94 -22.82 -10.76
N LEU A 73 6.31 -23.06 -9.50
CA LEU A 73 6.30 -22.02 -8.46
C LEU A 73 7.34 -20.92 -8.74
N ASN A 74 8.52 -21.28 -9.25
CA ASN A 74 9.52 -20.31 -9.70
C ASN A 74 9.02 -19.43 -10.86
N LEU A 75 8.27 -20.02 -11.81
CA LEU A 75 7.61 -19.25 -12.86
C LEU A 75 6.56 -18.31 -12.28
N VAL A 76 5.70 -18.78 -11.36
CA VAL A 76 4.72 -17.93 -10.68
C VAL A 76 5.41 -16.75 -9.99
N ASP A 77 6.50 -17.00 -9.27
CA ASP A 77 7.25 -15.97 -8.55
C ASP A 77 7.84 -14.93 -9.50
N THR A 78 8.43 -15.39 -10.60
CA THR A 78 8.95 -14.53 -11.67
C THR A 78 7.86 -13.61 -12.23
N LEU A 79 6.68 -14.16 -12.52
CA LEU A 79 5.56 -13.38 -13.07
C LEU A 79 5.03 -12.35 -12.06
N GLN A 80 5.00 -12.68 -10.76
CA GLN A 80 4.62 -11.73 -9.69
C GLN A 80 5.65 -10.62 -9.52
N HIS A 81 6.94 -10.94 -9.48
CA HIS A 81 8.00 -9.93 -9.40
C HIS A 81 8.00 -8.98 -10.61
N LEU A 82 7.65 -9.49 -11.80
CA LEU A 82 7.48 -8.69 -13.02
C LEU A 82 6.12 -7.99 -13.12
N SER A 83 5.22 -8.16 -12.15
CA SER A 83 3.86 -7.60 -12.14
C SER A 83 3.05 -7.91 -13.42
N ILE A 84 3.17 -9.14 -13.92
CA ILE A 84 2.41 -9.64 -15.09
C ILE A 84 1.58 -10.88 -14.74
N ASP A 85 1.53 -11.26 -13.46
CA ASP A 85 0.77 -12.39 -12.93
C ASP A 85 -0.74 -12.28 -13.19
N HIS A 86 -1.27 -11.06 -13.21
CA HIS A 86 -2.69 -10.79 -13.49
C HIS A 86 -3.16 -11.30 -14.87
N HIS A 87 -2.24 -11.50 -15.83
CA HIS A 87 -2.57 -12.10 -17.13
C HIS A 87 -2.77 -13.61 -17.09
N PHE A 88 -2.34 -14.27 -16.00
CA PHE A 88 -2.24 -15.72 -15.86
C PHE A 88 -2.95 -16.24 -14.60
N SER A 89 -3.91 -15.48 -14.05
CA SER A 89 -4.59 -15.78 -12.79
C SER A 89 -5.14 -17.23 -12.72
N THR A 90 -5.70 -17.74 -13.82
CA THR A 90 -6.23 -19.12 -13.89
C THR A 90 -5.12 -20.16 -13.80
N GLN A 91 -4.01 -19.98 -14.53
CA GLN A 91 -2.85 -20.86 -14.50
C GLN A 91 -2.21 -20.86 -13.11
N ILE A 92 -2.02 -19.66 -12.54
CA ILE A 92 -1.44 -19.48 -11.22
C ILE A 92 -2.29 -20.17 -10.17
N LEU A 93 -3.61 -19.97 -10.16
CA LEU A 93 -4.51 -20.63 -9.21
C LEU A 93 -4.44 -22.16 -9.31
N SER A 94 -4.36 -22.70 -10.53
CA SER A 94 -4.21 -24.13 -10.78
C SER A 94 -2.90 -24.68 -10.20
N VAL A 95 -1.78 -23.98 -10.44
CA VAL A 95 -0.46 -24.33 -9.90
C VAL A 95 -0.49 -24.31 -8.38
N LEU A 96 -1.02 -23.25 -7.76
CA LEU A 96 -1.06 -23.12 -6.31
C LEU A 96 -1.96 -24.16 -5.65
N THR A 97 -3.12 -24.46 -6.25
CA THR A 97 -4.02 -25.53 -5.77
C THR A 97 -3.31 -26.88 -5.81
N SER A 98 -2.59 -27.17 -6.90
CA SER A 98 -1.83 -28.42 -7.04
C SER A 98 -0.66 -28.48 -6.05
N ALA A 99 0.08 -27.37 -5.89
CA ALA A 99 1.19 -27.26 -4.95
C ALA A 99 0.73 -27.38 -3.49
N HIS A 100 -0.47 -26.90 -3.15
CA HIS A 100 -1.06 -27.07 -1.82
C HIS A 100 -1.31 -28.54 -1.49
N ALA A 101 -1.81 -29.31 -2.47
CA ALA A 101 -2.07 -30.74 -2.34
C ALA A 101 -0.82 -31.64 -2.45
N ALA A 102 0.28 -31.12 -3.01
CA ALA A 102 1.47 -31.92 -3.28
C ALA A 102 2.22 -32.33 -2.00
N GLU A 103 2.44 -33.64 -1.83
CA GLU A 103 3.31 -34.21 -0.79
C GLU A 103 4.80 -34.16 -1.17
N GLU A 104 5.13 -34.02 -2.45
CA GLU A 104 6.51 -34.07 -2.96
C GLU A 104 7.40 -32.97 -2.36
N LEU A 105 6.89 -31.74 -2.23
CA LEU A 105 7.60 -30.65 -1.58
C LEU A 105 7.63 -30.78 -0.05
N ASN A 106 6.83 -31.70 0.50
CA ASN A 106 6.92 -32.12 1.90
C ASN A 106 7.93 -33.27 2.10
N SER A 107 8.48 -33.87 1.04
CA SER A 107 9.50 -34.92 1.12
C SER A 107 10.90 -34.33 1.41
N GLY A 108 11.80 -35.12 2.03
CA GLY A 108 13.13 -34.67 2.48
C GLY A 108 14.14 -34.29 1.38
N GLY A 109 13.72 -34.21 0.11
CA GLY A 109 14.59 -33.86 -1.02
C GLY A 109 14.50 -32.40 -1.52
N ALA A 110 13.50 -31.63 -1.07
CA ALA A 110 13.34 -30.23 -1.49
C ALA A 110 14.30 -29.28 -0.73
N CYS A 111 14.90 -28.30 -1.43
CA CYS A 111 15.80 -27.33 -0.82
C CYS A 111 15.05 -26.23 -0.04
N LEU A 112 15.78 -25.43 0.74
CA LEU A 112 15.19 -24.36 1.55
C LEU A 112 14.42 -23.34 0.71
N HIS A 113 14.97 -22.96 -0.46
CA HIS A 113 14.31 -22.05 -1.39
C HIS A 113 12.93 -22.57 -1.82
N ASP A 114 12.84 -23.82 -2.30
CA ASP A 114 11.58 -24.38 -2.81
C ASP A 114 10.50 -24.46 -1.73
N VAL A 115 10.88 -24.89 -0.52
CA VAL A 115 9.94 -25.00 0.62
C VAL A 115 9.46 -23.62 1.05
N ALA A 116 10.37 -22.65 1.19
CA ALA A 116 10.03 -21.29 1.58
C ALA A 116 9.20 -20.56 0.51
N LEU A 117 9.53 -20.75 -0.78
CA LEU A 117 8.79 -20.20 -1.90
C LEU A 117 7.37 -20.73 -1.93
N ARG A 118 7.20 -22.06 -1.81
CA ARG A 118 5.87 -22.69 -1.70
C ARG A 118 5.09 -22.12 -0.53
N PHE A 119 5.68 -22.05 0.65
CA PHE A 119 5.04 -21.49 1.85
C PHE A 119 4.53 -20.07 1.59
N ARG A 120 5.40 -19.20 1.07
CA ARG A 120 5.09 -17.80 0.79
C ARG A 120 3.94 -17.66 -0.21
N LEU A 121 4.04 -18.27 -1.38
CA LEU A 121 3.05 -18.14 -2.45
C LEU A 121 1.67 -18.68 -2.03
N LEU A 122 1.64 -19.79 -1.27
CA LEU A 122 0.39 -20.35 -0.75
C LEU A 122 -0.24 -19.45 0.31
N ARG A 123 0.53 -19.00 1.31
CA ARG A 123 0.03 -18.12 2.39
C ARG A 123 -0.47 -16.78 1.85
N GLN A 124 0.22 -16.18 0.87
CA GLN A 124 -0.24 -14.95 0.20
C GLN A 124 -1.60 -15.11 -0.48
N GLN A 125 -1.90 -16.31 -0.97
CA GLN A 125 -3.12 -16.65 -1.70
C GLN A 125 -4.18 -17.33 -0.82
N GLY A 126 -4.06 -17.19 0.51
CA GLY A 126 -5.07 -17.67 1.46
C GLY A 126 -5.08 -19.19 1.67
N PHE A 127 -4.08 -19.91 1.15
CA PHE A 127 -3.90 -21.33 1.46
C PHE A 127 -3.12 -21.48 2.77
N TRP A 128 -3.72 -22.16 3.76
CA TRP A 128 -3.02 -22.47 5.00
C TRP A 128 -1.92 -23.51 4.78
N VAL A 129 -0.72 -23.22 5.31
CA VAL A 129 0.45 -24.12 5.32
C VAL A 129 1.09 -24.04 6.69
N SER A 130 1.24 -25.16 7.40
CA SER A 130 1.86 -25.18 8.74
C SER A 130 3.31 -24.67 8.70
N PRO A 131 3.77 -23.85 9.67
CA PRO A 131 5.19 -23.48 9.80
C PRO A 131 6.14 -24.67 9.99
N GLU A 132 5.62 -25.80 10.50
CA GLU A 132 6.35 -27.05 10.72
C GLU A 132 7.04 -27.60 9.45
N VAL A 133 6.65 -27.12 8.25
CA VAL A 133 7.37 -27.45 7.01
C VAL A 133 8.86 -27.10 7.09
N PHE A 134 9.23 -26.12 7.93
CA PHE A 134 10.61 -25.68 8.15
C PHE A 134 11.39 -26.51 9.17
N ASP A 135 10.75 -27.42 9.92
CA ASP A 135 11.43 -28.20 10.97
C ASP A 135 12.53 -29.13 10.42
N ARG A 136 12.43 -29.50 9.14
CA ARG A 136 13.47 -30.26 8.43
C ARG A 136 14.81 -29.52 8.31
N PHE A 137 14.80 -28.20 8.46
CA PHE A 137 15.98 -27.34 8.40
C PHE A 137 16.48 -26.97 9.79
N ARG A 138 15.97 -27.63 10.84
CA ARG A 138 16.42 -27.48 12.21
C ARG A 138 17.38 -28.62 12.60
N ASP A 139 18.32 -28.32 13.48
CA ASP A 139 19.28 -29.25 14.07
C ASP A 139 18.64 -30.07 15.21
N GLU A 140 19.42 -30.97 15.82
CA GLU A 140 18.96 -31.81 16.93
C GLU A 140 18.59 -30.99 18.19
N ASN A 141 19.06 -29.75 18.31
CA ASN A 141 18.72 -28.83 19.40
C ASN A 141 17.43 -28.05 19.10
N GLY A 142 16.83 -28.27 17.92
CA GLY A 142 15.66 -27.56 17.44
C GLY A 142 15.96 -26.14 16.96
N SER A 143 17.22 -25.75 16.74
CA SER A 143 17.59 -24.46 16.13
C SER A 143 17.81 -24.60 14.63
N PHE A 144 17.64 -23.56 13.83
CA PHE A 144 17.95 -23.65 12.39
C PHE A 144 19.40 -24.10 12.12
N ASP A 145 19.57 -25.12 11.28
CA ASP A 145 20.85 -25.72 10.97
C ASP A 145 21.73 -24.72 10.22
N VAL A 146 22.80 -24.30 10.90
CA VAL A 146 23.80 -23.35 10.43
C VAL A 146 24.49 -23.86 9.15
N GLY A 147 24.69 -25.18 9.02
CA GLY A 147 25.36 -25.81 7.90
C GLY A 147 24.54 -25.82 6.60
N VAL A 148 23.21 -25.80 6.68
CA VAL A 148 22.32 -25.62 5.53
C VAL A 148 22.33 -24.17 5.03
N ALA A 149 22.73 -23.23 5.89
CA ALA A 149 22.59 -21.80 5.67
C ALA A 149 23.88 -21.02 5.33
N ASP A 150 25.08 -21.58 5.52
CA ASP A 150 26.32 -20.79 5.32
C ASP A 150 26.55 -20.37 3.86
N ASP A 151 26.05 -21.13 2.88
CA ASP A 151 26.25 -20.88 1.44
C ASP A 151 24.94 -20.69 0.63
N ASP A 152 23.75 -20.86 1.22
CA ASP A 152 22.46 -20.76 0.51
C ASP A 152 21.77 -19.39 0.70
N ALA A 153 22.34 -18.34 0.10
CA ALA A 153 21.78 -16.99 0.18
C ALA A 153 20.35 -16.89 -0.41
N ARG A 154 20.04 -17.65 -1.47
CA ARG A 154 18.73 -17.63 -2.13
C ARG A 154 17.67 -18.31 -1.26
N GLY A 155 17.99 -19.44 -0.66
CA GLY A 155 17.12 -20.12 0.31
C GLY A 155 16.89 -19.25 1.54
N LEU A 156 17.92 -18.60 2.09
CA LEU A 156 17.78 -17.68 3.21
C LEU A 156 16.91 -16.46 2.89
N LEU A 157 17.08 -15.84 1.72
CA LEU A 157 16.22 -14.74 1.28
C LEU A 157 14.75 -15.19 1.14
N SER A 158 14.55 -16.41 0.66
CA SER A 158 13.23 -17.00 0.49
C SER A 158 12.57 -17.29 1.84
N LEU A 159 13.34 -17.86 2.80
CA LEU A 159 12.91 -18.09 4.17
C LEU A 159 12.56 -16.78 4.88
N TYR A 160 13.42 -15.76 4.77
CA TYR A 160 13.19 -14.44 5.33
C TYR A 160 11.84 -13.89 4.84
N ASN A 161 11.63 -13.84 3.53
CA ASN A 161 10.39 -13.31 2.97
C ASN A 161 9.16 -14.17 3.32
N ALA A 162 9.30 -15.50 3.39
CA ALA A 162 8.23 -16.40 3.80
C ALA A 162 7.82 -16.20 5.27
N ALA A 163 8.80 -16.02 6.16
CA ALA A 163 8.58 -15.86 7.59
C ALA A 163 7.79 -14.59 7.94
N TYR A 164 7.85 -13.52 7.13
CA TYR A 164 7.02 -12.32 7.33
C TYR A 164 5.51 -12.49 7.02
N LEU A 165 5.09 -13.69 6.60
CA LEU A 165 3.68 -14.08 6.48
C LEU A 165 3.13 -14.77 7.72
N LEU A 166 3.89 -14.74 8.83
CA LEU A 166 3.45 -15.26 10.10
C LEU A 166 2.13 -14.64 10.59
N THR A 167 1.36 -15.44 11.30
CA THR A 167 0.16 -15.05 12.04
C THR A 167 0.45 -15.04 13.54
N HIS A 168 -0.56 -14.67 14.35
CA HIS A 168 -0.44 -14.73 15.81
C HIS A 168 -0.13 -16.16 16.28
N GLY A 169 0.81 -16.29 17.23
CA GLY A 169 1.19 -17.57 17.84
C GLY A 169 2.27 -18.38 17.12
N GLU A 170 2.81 -17.89 15.99
CA GLU A 170 3.83 -18.60 15.19
C GLU A 170 5.27 -18.13 15.55
N ALA A 171 5.70 -18.38 16.79
CA ALA A 171 7.02 -17.96 17.29
C ALA A 171 8.17 -18.59 16.50
N GLU A 172 7.97 -19.78 15.93
CA GLU A 172 8.94 -20.45 15.06
C GLU A 172 9.27 -19.65 13.78
N LEU A 173 8.31 -18.86 13.27
CA LEU A 173 8.55 -17.98 12.11
C LEU A 173 9.24 -16.68 12.52
N GLU A 174 8.99 -16.17 13.73
CA GLU A 174 9.76 -15.04 14.29
C GLU A 174 11.25 -15.42 14.40
N GLU A 175 11.53 -16.62 14.91
CA GLU A 175 12.88 -17.19 14.96
C GLU A 175 13.46 -17.35 13.55
N ALA A 176 12.70 -17.89 12.59
CA ALA A 176 13.14 -18.08 11.21
C ALA A 176 13.51 -16.75 10.53
N ALA A 177 12.70 -15.70 10.71
CA ALA A 177 12.97 -14.37 10.18
C ALA A 177 14.26 -13.78 10.78
N LEU A 178 14.46 -13.92 12.09
CA LEU A 178 15.66 -13.44 12.78
C LEU A 178 16.91 -14.19 12.33
N PHE A 179 16.84 -15.51 12.25
CA PHE A 179 17.93 -16.36 11.76
C PHE A 179 18.32 -15.96 10.34
N ALA A 180 17.36 -15.93 9.41
CA ALA A 180 17.63 -15.58 8.02
C ALA A 180 18.23 -14.18 7.88
N ARG A 181 17.70 -13.18 8.62
CA ARG A 181 18.25 -11.82 8.66
C ARG A 181 19.73 -11.81 9.07
N GLN A 182 20.07 -12.43 10.20
CA GLN A 182 21.44 -12.41 10.73
C GLN A 182 22.45 -13.02 9.75
N ARG A 183 22.05 -14.10 9.06
CA ARG A 183 22.90 -14.77 8.07
C ARG A 183 23.08 -13.91 6.82
N LEU A 184 22.00 -13.37 6.27
CA LEU A 184 22.03 -12.46 5.12
C LEU A 184 22.85 -11.19 5.39
N GLU A 185 22.74 -10.60 6.59
CA GLU A 185 23.56 -9.47 7.03
C GLU A 185 25.04 -9.86 7.10
N SER A 186 25.36 -11.01 7.69
CA SER A 186 26.74 -11.53 7.74
C SER A 186 27.32 -11.76 6.34
N MET A 187 26.56 -12.36 5.42
CA MET A 187 27.00 -12.56 4.03
C MET A 187 27.25 -11.22 3.31
N SER A 188 26.35 -10.26 3.49
CA SER A 188 26.48 -8.90 2.95
C SER A 188 27.76 -8.22 3.47
N MET A 189 28.05 -8.32 4.77
CA MET A 189 29.26 -7.75 5.38
C MET A 189 30.55 -8.43 4.90
N ARG A 190 30.51 -9.72 4.57
CA ARG A 190 31.66 -10.47 4.02
C ARG A 190 31.89 -10.23 2.53
N GLY A 191 30.94 -9.58 1.83
CA GLY A 191 30.99 -9.40 0.39
C GLY A 191 30.82 -10.71 -0.40
N SER A 192 30.11 -11.69 0.18
CA SER A 192 29.90 -13.01 -0.43
C SER A 192 28.65 -13.09 -1.31
N LEU A 193 27.97 -11.97 -1.56
CA LEU A 193 26.79 -11.89 -2.42
C LEU A 193 27.13 -11.19 -3.73
N GLU A 194 26.81 -11.83 -4.85
CA GLU A 194 26.96 -11.26 -6.19
C GLU A 194 25.67 -10.58 -6.66
N TYR A 195 25.77 -9.73 -7.69
CA TYR A 195 24.60 -9.20 -8.39
C TYR A 195 23.91 -10.35 -9.16
N PRO A 196 22.56 -10.41 -9.20
CA PRO A 196 21.59 -9.47 -8.62
C PRO A 196 21.24 -9.72 -7.15
N LEU A 197 21.60 -10.88 -6.59
CA LEU A 197 21.17 -11.32 -5.27
C LEU A 197 21.56 -10.36 -4.13
N ALA A 198 22.74 -9.73 -4.21
CA ALA A 198 23.16 -8.71 -3.26
C ALA A 198 22.17 -7.53 -3.16
N GLN A 199 21.60 -7.10 -4.29
CA GLN A 199 20.62 -6.00 -4.31
C GLN A 199 19.27 -6.46 -3.76
N GLN A 200 18.84 -7.68 -4.10
CA GLN A 200 17.61 -8.27 -3.59
C GLN A 200 17.66 -8.43 -2.07
N VAL A 201 18.77 -8.95 -1.53
CA VAL A 201 19.00 -9.08 -0.09
C VAL A 201 18.99 -7.71 0.58
N SER A 202 19.70 -6.73 0.03
CA SER A 202 19.72 -5.37 0.59
C SER A 202 18.32 -4.75 0.65
N ARG A 203 17.47 -4.95 -0.37
CA ARG A 203 16.10 -4.44 -0.38
C ARG A 203 15.22 -5.16 0.63
N ALA A 204 15.25 -6.48 0.65
CA ALA A 204 14.43 -7.29 1.56
C ALA A 204 14.75 -7.02 3.04
N LEU A 205 16.03 -6.85 3.38
CA LEU A 205 16.45 -6.52 4.75
C LEU A 205 15.96 -5.14 5.20
N HIS A 206 15.81 -4.19 4.27
CA HIS A 206 15.19 -2.89 4.55
C HIS A 206 13.67 -3.01 4.71
N LEU A 207 13.00 -3.69 3.76
CA LEU A 207 11.57 -3.95 3.79
C LEU A 207 11.29 -5.34 3.19
N PRO A 208 10.71 -6.29 3.94
CA PRO A 208 10.47 -7.64 3.43
C PRO A 208 9.47 -7.62 2.26
N LEU A 209 9.63 -8.56 1.34
CA LEU A 209 8.85 -8.63 0.10
C LEU A 209 7.32 -8.60 0.33
N PRO A 210 6.74 -9.35 1.30
CA PRO A 210 5.29 -9.29 1.54
C PRO A 210 4.74 -7.93 1.99
N ARG A 211 5.61 -7.01 2.42
CA ARG A 211 5.25 -5.65 2.85
C ARG A 211 5.68 -4.59 1.83
N THR A 212 6.16 -5.00 0.66
CA THR A 212 6.64 -4.11 -0.41
C THR A 212 5.60 -3.97 -1.52
N VAL A 213 5.41 -2.75 -2.02
CA VAL A 213 4.52 -2.49 -3.17
C VAL A 213 5.08 -3.16 -4.43
N ARG A 214 4.30 -4.07 -5.03
CA ARG A 214 4.76 -4.92 -6.16
C ARG A 214 5.38 -4.12 -7.31
N ARG A 215 4.72 -3.04 -7.73
CA ARG A 215 5.21 -2.19 -8.83
C ARG A 215 6.49 -1.44 -8.52
N VAL A 216 6.79 -1.19 -7.24
CA VAL A 216 8.09 -0.65 -6.82
C VAL A 216 9.17 -1.71 -6.95
N GLU A 217 8.90 -2.95 -6.53
CA GLU A 217 9.84 -4.07 -6.68
C GLU A 217 10.09 -4.41 -8.16
N THR A 218 9.06 -4.38 -9.01
CA THR A 218 9.19 -4.60 -10.45
C THR A 218 10.18 -3.65 -11.12
N LEU A 219 10.27 -2.38 -10.68
CA LEU A 219 11.24 -1.43 -11.22
C LEU A 219 12.70 -1.86 -11.01
N HIS A 220 12.98 -2.73 -10.04
CA HIS A 220 14.29 -3.31 -9.81
C HIS A 220 14.41 -4.65 -10.52
N TYR A 221 13.41 -5.52 -10.36
CA TYR A 221 13.46 -6.89 -10.86
C TYR A 221 13.54 -6.99 -12.39
N VAL A 222 12.96 -6.05 -13.15
CA VAL A 222 13.08 -6.03 -14.62
C VAL A 222 14.54 -5.97 -15.08
N SER A 223 15.39 -5.20 -14.39
CA SER A 223 16.82 -5.10 -14.70
C SER A 223 17.61 -6.32 -14.21
N GLU A 224 17.18 -6.90 -13.08
CA GLU A 224 17.81 -8.10 -12.51
C GLU A 224 17.54 -9.34 -13.37
N TYR A 225 16.30 -9.51 -13.84
CA TYR A 225 15.89 -10.58 -14.76
C TYR A 225 16.50 -10.43 -16.15
N GLY A 226 16.78 -9.19 -16.60
CA GLY A 226 17.41 -8.92 -17.88
C GLY A 226 18.95 -8.89 -17.86
N GLY A 227 19.57 -9.19 -16.71
CA GLY A 227 21.02 -9.15 -16.50
C GLY A 227 21.82 -10.23 -17.24
N ASP A 228 23.13 -10.31 -16.94
CA ASP A 228 24.07 -11.21 -17.64
C ASP A 228 23.59 -12.68 -17.61
N PRO A 229 23.42 -13.35 -18.78
CA PRO A 229 22.97 -14.74 -18.90
C PRO A 229 23.91 -15.79 -18.28
N THR A 230 25.00 -15.38 -17.62
CA THR A 230 25.90 -16.24 -16.86
C THR A 230 25.42 -16.53 -15.43
N HIS A 231 24.41 -15.83 -14.93
CA HIS A 231 23.83 -16.08 -13.61
C HIS A 231 22.61 -17.01 -13.68
N GLU A 232 22.45 -17.84 -12.65
CA GLU A 232 21.61 -19.03 -12.60
C GLU A 232 20.18 -18.85 -13.16
N HIS A 233 19.86 -19.73 -14.12
CA HIS A 233 18.62 -19.86 -14.91
C HIS A 233 18.59 -19.07 -16.23
N GLU A 234 18.49 -19.80 -17.35
CA GLU A 234 18.21 -19.22 -18.67
C GLU A 234 16.88 -18.45 -18.62
N HIS A 235 16.96 -17.12 -18.48
CA HIS A 235 15.79 -16.25 -18.51
C HIS A 235 15.09 -16.36 -19.86
N ASP A 236 13.76 -16.59 -19.88
CA ASP A 236 13.02 -16.61 -21.14
C ASP A 236 12.85 -15.16 -21.64
N PRO A 237 13.46 -14.80 -22.78
CA PRO A 237 13.42 -13.42 -23.29
C PRO A 237 11.99 -12.94 -23.60
N SER A 238 11.05 -13.86 -23.85
CA SER A 238 9.65 -13.53 -24.08
C SER A 238 8.92 -13.10 -22.82
N VAL A 239 9.31 -13.61 -21.63
CA VAL A 239 8.76 -13.14 -20.35
C VAL A 239 9.17 -11.69 -20.12
N LEU A 240 10.45 -11.36 -20.33
CA LEU A 240 10.96 -10.00 -20.18
C LEU A 240 10.37 -9.03 -21.21
N GLU A 241 10.24 -9.46 -22.47
CA GLU A 241 9.60 -8.65 -23.52
C GLU A 241 8.14 -8.36 -23.17
N PHE A 242 7.39 -9.36 -22.70
CA PHE A 242 6.01 -9.18 -22.28
C PHE A 242 5.90 -8.21 -21.10
N ALA A 243 6.73 -8.38 -20.06
CA ALA A 243 6.75 -7.49 -18.90
C ALA A 243 7.02 -6.03 -19.28
N ARG A 244 7.96 -5.76 -20.20
CA ARG A 244 8.25 -4.41 -20.67
C ARG A 244 7.08 -3.81 -21.46
N LEU A 245 6.50 -4.58 -22.38
CA LEU A 245 5.36 -4.11 -23.18
C LEU A 245 4.12 -3.84 -22.30
N ASP A 246 3.84 -4.74 -21.35
CA ASP A 246 2.75 -4.59 -20.37
C ASP A 246 2.96 -3.34 -19.51
N PHE A 247 4.16 -3.16 -18.95
CA PHE A 247 4.50 -1.99 -18.14
C PHE A 247 4.31 -0.70 -18.95
N GLU A 248 4.78 -0.64 -20.20
CA GLU A 248 4.62 0.54 -21.08
C GLU A 248 3.14 0.82 -21.46
N LEU A 249 2.32 -0.23 -21.63
CA LEU A 249 0.88 -0.09 -21.89
C LEU A 249 0.16 0.48 -20.67
N LEU A 250 0.37 -0.13 -19.50
CA LEU A 250 -0.22 0.29 -18.24
C LEU A 250 0.26 1.69 -17.85
N GLN A 251 1.55 2.01 -18.00
CA GLN A 251 2.07 3.37 -17.75
C GLN A 251 1.34 4.43 -18.58
N ARG A 252 1.05 4.16 -19.86
CA ARG A 252 0.28 5.08 -20.71
C ARG A 252 -1.15 5.27 -20.21
N LEU A 253 -1.79 4.22 -19.73
CA LEU A 253 -3.10 4.29 -19.08
C LEU A 253 -3.01 5.17 -17.82
N HIS A 254 -2.06 4.89 -16.94
CA HIS A 254 -1.90 5.60 -15.67
C HIS A 254 -1.59 7.08 -15.85
N VAL A 255 -0.79 7.44 -16.86
CA VAL A 255 -0.56 8.86 -17.21
C VAL A 255 -1.85 9.55 -17.69
N LYS A 256 -2.71 8.87 -18.46
CA LYS A 256 -4.02 9.40 -18.86
C LYS A 256 -4.92 9.61 -17.65
N GLU A 257 -4.95 8.63 -16.73
CA GLU A 257 -5.67 8.70 -15.46
C GLU A 257 -5.17 9.87 -14.60
N LEU A 258 -3.86 9.99 -14.38
CA LEU A 258 -3.23 11.11 -13.66
C LEU A 258 -3.57 12.46 -14.26
N LYS A 259 -3.56 12.57 -15.59
CA LYS A 259 -3.95 13.80 -16.30
C LYS A 259 -5.41 14.16 -16.06
N ALA A 260 -6.31 13.17 -16.13
CA ALA A 260 -7.73 13.38 -15.84
C ALA A 260 -7.94 13.77 -14.37
N LEU A 261 -7.31 13.06 -13.44
CA LEU A 261 -7.41 13.33 -12.00
C LEU A 261 -6.83 14.70 -11.64
N SER A 262 -5.70 15.09 -12.23
CA SER A 262 -5.07 16.40 -11.98
C SER A 262 -5.94 17.55 -12.46
N ARG A 263 -6.67 17.38 -13.59
CA ARG A 263 -7.66 18.37 -14.05
C ARG A 263 -8.86 18.45 -13.12
N TRP A 264 -9.44 17.30 -12.79
CA TRP A 264 -10.53 17.20 -11.82
C TRP A 264 -10.16 17.89 -10.49
N TRP A 265 -8.95 17.65 -9.99
CA TRP A 265 -8.46 18.26 -8.78
C TRP A 265 -8.23 19.75 -8.91
N LYS A 266 -7.65 20.23 -10.00
CA LYS A 266 -7.45 21.67 -10.24
C LYS A 266 -8.80 22.41 -10.24
N ASP A 267 -9.83 21.85 -10.86
CA ASP A 267 -11.16 22.43 -10.89
C ASP A 267 -11.78 22.41 -9.48
N LEU A 268 -11.73 21.27 -8.78
CA LEU A 268 -12.22 21.14 -7.41
C LEU A 268 -11.52 22.12 -6.45
N TYR A 269 -10.18 22.10 -6.43
CA TYR A 269 -9.35 22.84 -5.50
C TYR A 269 -9.56 24.36 -5.59
N ASN A 270 -9.67 24.86 -6.83
CA ASN A 270 -9.92 26.28 -7.09
C ASN A 270 -11.39 26.67 -6.88
N GLU A 271 -12.34 25.91 -7.41
CA GLU A 271 -13.76 26.26 -7.32
C GLU A 271 -14.32 26.11 -5.91
N ALA A 272 -13.89 25.09 -5.17
CA ALA A 272 -14.26 24.90 -3.77
C ALA A 272 -13.56 25.88 -2.82
N GLY A 273 -12.47 26.53 -3.26
CA GLY A 273 -11.73 27.49 -2.45
C GLY A 273 -10.97 26.84 -1.29
N VAL A 274 -10.47 25.62 -1.49
CA VAL A 274 -9.78 24.80 -0.47
C VAL A 274 -8.25 24.96 -0.52
N THR A 275 -7.77 26.15 -0.92
CA THR A 275 -6.33 26.44 -1.10
C THR A 275 -5.50 26.42 0.18
N TYR A 276 -6.16 26.23 1.34
CA TYR A 276 -5.53 26.02 2.64
C TYR A 276 -5.11 24.56 2.88
N SER A 277 -5.67 23.61 2.13
CA SER A 277 -5.36 22.18 2.24
C SER A 277 -4.07 21.81 1.50
N ARG A 278 -3.57 20.60 1.72
CA ARG A 278 -2.44 20.01 1.00
C ARG A 278 -2.84 19.71 -0.44
N ASP A 279 -2.04 20.22 -1.39
CA ASP A 279 -2.15 19.88 -2.81
C ASP A 279 -1.31 18.62 -3.13
N ARG A 280 -1.93 17.44 -3.02
CA ARG A 280 -1.24 16.12 -3.11
C ARG A 280 -1.95 15.11 -4.01
N VAL A 281 -2.67 15.58 -5.03
CA VAL A 281 -3.49 14.68 -5.87
C VAL A 281 -2.67 13.59 -6.59
N VAL A 282 -1.42 13.89 -6.97
CA VAL A 282 -0.53 12.91 -7.62
C VAL A 282 -0.15 11.82 -6.62
N GLU A 283 0.12 12.20 -5.37
CA GLU A 283 0.39 11.27 -4.28
C GLU A 283 -0.86 10.47 -3.88
N CYS A 284 -2.07 11.07 -3.91
CA CYS A 284 -3.34 10.35 -3.75
C CYS A 284 -3.51 9.26 -4.82
N TYR A 285 -3.15 9.57 -6.07
CA TYR A 285 -3.18 8.60 -7.15
C TYR A 285 -2.13 7.49 -6.97
N LEU A 286 -0.91 7.85 -6.54
CA LEU A 286 0.11 6.85 -6.20
C LEU A 286 -0.43 5.86 -5.16
N TRP A 287 -1.17 6.36 -4.17
CA TRP A 287 -1.75 5.53 -3.11
C TRP A 287 -2.81 4.56 -3.66
N SER A 288 -3.75 5.03 -4.49
CA SER A 288 -4.74 4.12 -5.10
C SER A 288 -4.11 3.13 -6.09
N TYR A 289 -3.06 3.56 -6.81
CA TYR A 289 -2.25 2.73 -7.70
C TYR A 289 -1.58 1.56 -6.97
N THR A 290 -1.16 1.76 -5.71
CA THR A 290 -0.57 0.67 -4.92
C THR A 290 -1.54 -0.46 -4.59
N ALA A 291 -2.84 -0.19 -4.55
CA ALA A 291 -3.86 -1.18 -4.29
C ALA A 291 -4.17 -2.05 -5.52
N TYR A 292 -4.21 -1.44 -6.71
CA TYR A 292 -4.46 -2.13 -7.98
C TYR A 292 -3.92 -1.33 -9.17
N TYR A 293 -2.93 -1.86 -9.87
CA TYR A 293 -2.27 -1.26 -11.03
C TYR A 293 -2.82 -1.77 -12.38
N GLU A 294 -3.62 -2.83 -12.36
CA GLU A 294 -4.14 -3.58 -13.50
C GLU A 294 -5.17 -2.76 -14.31
N GLU A 295 -5.23 -2.92 -15.64
CA GLU A 295 -6.13 -2.12 -16.49
C GLU A 295 -7.61 -2.24 -16.09
N GLU A 296 -8.07 -3.45 -15.77
CA GLU A 296 -9.45 -3.76 -15.36
C GLU A 296 -9.92 -3.03 -14.09
N HIS A 297 -9.00 -2.44 -13.32
CA HIS A 297 -9.29 -1.70 -12.10
C HIS A 297 -9.19 -0.18 -12.27
N ALA A 298 -9.17 0.34 -13.51
CA ALA A 298 -9.12 1.78 -13.80
C ALA A 298 -10.21 2.60 -13.09
N ARG A 299 -11.48 2.16 -13.18
CA ARG A 299 -12.61 2.81 -12.48
C ARG A 299 -12.39 2.82 -10.96
N ALA A 300 -12.02 1.67 -10.39
CA ALA A 300 -11.74 1.54 -8.96
C ALA A 300 -10.58 2.46 -8.51
N ARG A 301 -9.49 2.54 -9.28
CA ARG A 301 -8.34 3.40 -8.99
C ARG A 301 -8.73 4.87 -8.94
N MET A 302 -9.50 5.31 -9.92
CA MET A 302 -9.91 6.72 -10.04
C MET A 302 -10.86 7.11 -8.92
N ILE A 303 -11.85 6.28 -8.60
CA ILE A 303 -12.76 6.51 -7.47
C ILE A 303 -11.97 6.53 -6.15
N LEU A 304 -11.11 5.55 -5.91
CA LEU A 304 -10.29 5.51 -4.69
C LEU A 304 -9.37 6.73 -4.58
N ALA A 305 -8.73 7.17 -5.68
CA ALA A 305 -7.88 8.35 -5.66
C ALA A 305 -8.66 9.63 -5.27
N LYS A 306 -9.87 9.80 -5.83
CA LYS A 306 -10.77 10.90 -5.47
C LYS A 306 -11.21 10.79 -3.99
N MET A 307 -11.50 9.59 -3.50
CA MET A 307 -11.85 9.36 -2.08
C MET A 307 -10.68 9.70 -1.14
N ILE A 308 -9.45 9.32 -1.48
CA ILE A 308 -8.25 9.67 -0.70
C ILE A 308 -8.06 11.20 -0.70
N ALA A 309 -8.28 11.86 -1.84
CA ALA A 309 -8.26 13.32 -1.91
C ALA A 309 -9.30 13.97 -0.98
N LEU A 310 -10.50 13.38 -0.85
CA LEU A 310 -11.52 13.84 0.11
C LEU A 310 -11.13 13.65 1.56
N ILE A 311 -10.41 12.57 1.91
CA ILE A 311 -9.85 12.36 3.25
C ILE A 311 -9.01 13.58 3.64
N ILE A 312 -8.10 13.99 2.76
CA ILE A 312 -7.13 15.07 3.01
C ILE A 312 -7.80 16.44 3.07
N LEU A 313 -8.71 16.74 2.13
CA LEU A 313 -9.45 18.00 2.15
C LEU A 313 -10.25 18.16 3.44
N THR A 314 -10.86 17.07 3.90
CA THR A 314 -11.65 17.06 5.13
C THR A 314 -10.73 17.18 6.35
N ASP A 315 -9.68 16.38 6.44
CA ASP A 315 -8.64 16.43 7.49
C ASP A 315 -8.09 17.85 7.69
N ASP A 316 -7.60 18.47 6.60
CA ASP A 316 -7.07 19.83 6.64
C ASP A 316 -8.15 20.87 6.97
N THR A 317 -9.42 20.60 6.65
CA THR A 317 -10.52 21.46 7.07
C THR A 317 -10.64 21.46 8.60
N TYR A 318 -10.61 20.29 9.24
CA TYR A 318 -10.73 20.17 10.69
C TYR A 318 -9.49 20.70 11.43
N ASP A 319 -8.28 20.35 10.98
CA ASP A 319 -7.06 20.58 11.77
C ASP A 319 -6.31 21.87 11.41
N VAL A 320 -6.55 22.46 10.24
CA VAL A 320 -5.85 23.68 9.82
C VAL A 320 -6.75 24.90 9.80
N ARG A 321 -7.98 24.75 9.32
CA ARG A 321 -8.80 25.89 8.92
C ARG A 321 -9.98 26.19 9.82
N ALA A 322 -10.83 25.20 10.10
CA ALA A 322 -12.09 25.40 10.78
C ALA A 322 -11.89 25.66 12.27
N THR A 323 -12.76 26.50 12.84
CA THR A 323 -12.92 26.60 14.29
C THR A 323 -13.76 25.43 14.79
N LEU A 324 -13.69 25.08 16.09
CA LEU A 324 -14.49 24.00 16.67
C LEU A 324 -16.00 24.12 16.36
N GLU A 325 -16.55 25.34 16.38
CA GLU A 325 -17.96 25.57 16.06
C GLU A 325 -18.27 25.32 14.57
N GLU A 326 -17.34 25.66 13.68
CA GLU A 326 -17.45 25.33 12.26
C GLU A 326 -17.28 23.82 12.01
N CYS A 327 -16.38 23.14 12.74
CA CYS A 327 -16.26 21.68 12.71
C CYS A 327 -17.58 20.99 13.07
N ARG A 328 -18.25 21.43 14.15
CA ARG A 328 -19.55 20.88 14.56
C ARG A 328 -20.62 21.05 13.49
N ARG A 329 -20.70 22.23 12.87
CA ARG A 329 -21.67 22.52 11.80
C ARG A 329 -21.35 21.75 10.52
N PHE A 330 -20.06 21.56 10.23
CA PHE A 330 -19.63 20.81 9.07
C PHE A 330 -19.94 19.32 9.22
N ASP A 331 -19.63 18.73 10.38
CA ASP A 331 -20.07 17.37 10.69
C ASP A 331 -21.59 17.23 10.62
N GLU A 332 -22.34 18.16 11.24
CA GLU A 332 -23.81 18.14 11.19
C GLU A 332 -24.33 18.15 9.75
N ALA A 333 -23.74 18.93 8.86
CA ALA A 333 -24.10 18.93 7.44
C ALA A 333 -23.78 17.59 6.77
N ILE A 334 -22.60 17.02 7.01
CA ILE A 334 -22.21 15.69 6.50
C ILE A 334 -23.13 14.58 7.03
N GLN A 335 -23.52 14.61 8.31
CA GLN A 335 -24.45 13.64 8.88
C GLN A 335 -25.84 13.73 8.25
N ARG A 336 -26.31 14.94 7.95
CA ARG A 336 -27.59 15.16 7.25
C ARG A 336 -27.54 14.75 5.78
N TRP A 337 -26.41 15.00 5.11
CA TRP A 337 -26.17 14.69 3.69
C TRP A 337 -27.27 15.23 2.75
N ASP A 338 -27.65 16.49 2.93
CA ASP A 338 -28.69 17.16 2.16
C ASP A 338 -28.25 18.57 1.77
N GLU A 339 -28.64 19.05 0.58
CA GLU A 339 -28.25 20.39 0.10
C GLU A 339 -28.71 21.50 1.04
N SER A 340 -29.87 21.36 1.71
CA SER A 340 -30.38 22.37 2.65
C SER A 340 -29.45 22.60 3.85
N ALA A 341 -28.60 21.62 4.18
CA ALA A 341 -27.60 21.74 5.24
C ALA A 341 -26.49 22.75 4.90
N VAL A 342 -26.35 23.18 3.63
CA VAL A 342 -25.43 24.25 3.23
C VAL A 342 -25.68 25.55 4.00
N SER A 343 -26.90 25.77 4.47
CA SER A 343 -27.29 26.94 5.28
C SER A 343 -26.63 26.97 6.66
N LEU A 344 -26.17 25.82 7.18
CA LEU A 344 -25.45 25.70 8.46
C LEU A 344 -24.01 26.23 8.36
N LEU A 345 -23.43 26.21 7.15
CA LEU A 345 -22.00 26.35 6.94
C LEU A 345 -21.56 27.82 6.76
N PRO A 346 -20.34 28.18 7.16
CA PRO A 346 -19.73 29.45 6.78
C PRO A 346 -19.50 29.50 5.25
N ASP A 347 -19.46 30.70 4.67
CA ASP A 347 -19.45 30.90 3.21
C ASP A 347 -18.34 30.14 2.47
N TYR A 348 -17.16 29.98 3.08
CA TYR A 348 -16.05 29.26 2.45
C TYR A 348 -16.26 27.73 2.40
N LEU A 349 -16.99 27.15 3.36
CA LEU A 349 -17.29 25.70 3.37
C LEU A 349 -18.50 25.32 2.53
N LYS A 350 -19.41 26.27 2.25
CA LYS A 350 -20.60 26.00 1.44
C LYS A 350 -20.25 25.38 0.09
N LYS A 351 -19.25 25.96 -0.59
CA LYS A 351 -18.80 25.46 -1.90
C LYS A 351 -18.17 24.07 -1.79
N PHE A 352 -17.33 23.86 -0.78
CA PHE A 352 -16.70 22.56 -0.57
C PHE A 352 -17.75 21.47 -0.27
N TYR A 353 -18.72 21.74 0.60
CA TYR A 353 -19.79 20.79 0.90
C TYR A 353 -20.64 20.42 -0.33
N LEU A 354 -21.03 21.40 -1.15
CA LEU A 354 -21.76 21.12 -2.39
C LEU A 354 -20.90 20.31 -3.38
N LYS A 355 -19.61 20.61 -3.50
CA LYS A 355 -18.68 19.82 -4.33
C LYS A 355 -18.51 18.40 -3.79
N LEU A 356 -18.41 18.23 -2.48
CA LEU A 356 -18.38 16.92 -1.83
C LEU A 356 -19.60 16.09 -2.21
N MET A 357 -20.82 16.64 -2.12
CA MET A 357 -22.04 15.93 -2.53
C MET A 357 -21.99 15.53 -4.01
N ASN A 358 -21.65 16.47 -4.90
CA ASN A 358 -21.55 16.20 -6.33
C ASN A 358 -20.51 15.12 -6.66
N ILE A 359 -19.41 15.00 -5.91
CA ILE A 359 -18.40 13.94 -6.13
C ILE A 359 -18.99 12.56 -5.84
N PHE A 360 -19.86 12.42 -4.84
CA PHE A 360 -20.55 11.16 -4.59
C PHE A 360 -21.61 10.87 -5.67
N GLU A 361 -22.26 11.88 -6.22
CA GLU A 361 -23.12 11.73 -7.40
C GLU A 361 -22.33 11.28 -8.64
N GLU A 362 -21.14 11.85 -8.87
CA GLU A 362 -20.21 11.38 -9.92
C GLU A 362 -19.89 9.90 -9.74
N PHE A 363 -19.63 9.45 -8.50
CA PHE A 363 -19.41 8.02 -8.23
C PHE A 363 -20.65 7.19 -8.58
N GLU A 364 -21.85 7.65 -8.26
CA GLU A 364 -23.09 6.92 -8.62
C GLU A 364 -23.31 6.87 -10.14
N ASP A 365 -22.88 7.89 -10.89
CA ASP A 365 -22.99 7.95 -12.34
C ASP A 365 -21.98 7.06 -13.06
N GLU A 366 -20.83 6.77 -12.44
CA GLU A 366 -19.83 5.82 -12.95
C GLU A 366 -20.22 4.34 -12.71
N LEU A 367 -21.27 4.08 -11.93
CA LEU A 367 -21.70 2.73 -11.53
C LEU A 367 -22.97 2.27 -12.22
N GLU A 368 -23.04 0.96 -12.52
CA GLU A 368 -24.25 0.34 -13.04
C GLU A 368 -25.39 0.39 -11.99
N PRO A 369 -26.68 0.35 -12.39
CA PRO A 369 -27.80 0.51 -11.47
C PRO A 369 -27.80 -0.44 -10.25
N HIS A 370 -27.30 -1.67 -10.42
CA HIS A 370 -27.21 -2.67 -9.36
C HIS A 370 -25.96 -2.48 -8.46
N GLU A 371 -24.99 -1.67 -8.89
CA GLU A 371 -23.76 -1.35 -8.17
C GLU A 371 -23.90 -0.08 -7.32
N LYS A 372 -24.87 0.81 -7.62
CA LYS A 372 -25.03 2.12 -6.95
C LYS A 372 -25.16 2.04 -5.43
N CYS A 373 -25.63 0.91 -4.89
CA CYS A 373 -25.67 0.70 -3.44
C CYS A 373 -24.29 0.84 -2.77
N ARG A 374 -23.19 0.58 -3.49
CA ARG A 374 -21.80 0.75 -3.03
C ARG A 374 -21.49 2.17 -2.59
N VAL A 375 -22.07 3.18 -3.24
CA VAL A 375 -21.86 4.59 -2.87
C VAL A 375 -22.57 4.93 -1.57
N ALA A 376 -23.69 4.26 -1.26
CA ALA A 376 -24.33 4.42 0.05
C ALA A 376 -23.42 3.89 1.19
N PHE A 377 -22.66 2.82 0.94
CA PHE A 377 -21.66 2.32 1.91
C PHE A 377 -20.52 3.32 2.08
N SER A 378 -19.96 3.84 0.98
CA SER A 378 -18.87 4.83 1.07
C SER A 378 -19.32 6.11 1.75
N ARG A 379 -20.53 6.60 1.47
CA ARG A 379 -21.11 7.77 2.16
C ARG A 379 -21.18 7.56 3.67
N LYS A 380 -21.70 6.42 4.11
CA LYS A 380 -21.81 6.11 5.54
C LYS A 380 -20.44 5.98 6.22
N ALA A 381 -19.45 5.43 5.52
CA ALA A 381 -18.07 5.38 5.99
C ALA A 381 -17.46 6.79 6.09
N PHE A 382 -17.74 7.69 5.13
CA PHE A 382 -17.31 9.09 5.18
C PHE A 382 -17.97 9.87 6.32
N GLN A 383 -19.25 9.64 6.58
CA GLN A 383 -19.95 10.20 7.75
C GLN A 383 -19.30 9.75 9.06
N THR A 384 -18.91 8.49 9.15
CA THR A 384 -18.19 7.94 10.31
C THR A 384 -16.82 8.61 10.48
N LEU A 385 -16.08 8.81 9.38
CA LEU A 385 -14.81 9.53 9.38
C LEU A 385 -14.97 10.96 9.90
N SER A 386 -15.94 11.71 9.37
CA SER A 386 -16.24 13.10 9.79
C SER A 386 -16.54 13.21 11.28
N SER A 387 -17.35 12.31 11.84
CA SER A 387 -17.68 12.34 13.27
C SER A 387 -16.45 12.06 14.14
N ASN A 388 -15.50 11.24 13.68
CA ASN A 388 -14.26 10.99 14.42
C ASN A 388 -13.28 12.15 14.31
N TYR A 389 -13.18 12.84 13.16
CA TYR A 389 -12.43 14.10 13.07
C TYR A 389 -13.00 15.16 14.02
N LEU A 390 -14.33 15.28 14.11
CA LEU A 390 -14.95 16.15 15.10
C LEU A 390 -14.55 15.78 16.53
N GLN A 391 -14.50 14.48 16.84
CA GLN A 391 -14.08 14.01 18.16
C GLN A 391 -12.63 14.41 18.50
N GLU A 392 -11.69 14.30 17.56
CA GLU A 392 -10.31 14.76 17.74
C GLU A 392 -10.22 16.28 17.91
N ALA A 393 -10.95 17.05 17.11
CA ALA A 393 -11.04 18.49 17.26
C ALA A 393 -11.59 18.90 18.65
N GLU A 394 -12.61 18.19 19.14
CA GLU A 394 -13.15 18.39 20.49
C GLU A 394 -12.12 18.09 21.59
N TRP A 395 -11.33 17.02 21.43
CA TRP A 395 -10.25 16.70 22.36
C TRP A 395 -9.18 17.79 22.37
N PHE A 396 -8.70 18.20 21.20
CA PHE A 396 -7.70 19.25 21.06
C PHE A 396 -8.17 20.57 21.70
N HIS A 397 -9.34 21.07 21.30
CA HIS A 397 -9.86 22.35 21.80
C HIS A 397 -10.26 22.29 23.28
N GLY A 398 -10.73 21.13 23.74
CA GLY A 398 -11.02 20.87 25.15
C GLY A 398 -9.78 20.67 26.03
N ARG A 399 -8.58 20.58 25.42
CA ARG A 399 -7.32 20.15 26.07
C ARG A 399 -7.48 18.82 26.80
N TYR A 400 -8.33 17.96 26.27
CA TYR A 400 -8.56 16.64 26.80
C TYR A 400 -7.49 15.70 26.25
N LYS A 401 -6.83 14.98 27.17
CA LYS A 401 -5.89 13.94 26.80
C LYS A 401 -6.55 12.58 27.00
N PRO A 402 -6.93 11.87 25.92
CA PRO A 402 -7.52 10.55 26.03
C PRO A 402 -6.51 9.52 26.56
N ARG A 403 -7.02 8.44 27.14
CA ARG A 403 -6.24 7.22 27.36
C ARG A 403 -5.80 6.64 26.02
N PHE A 404 -4.66 5.96 25.99
CA PHE A 404 -4.09 5.35 24.79
C PHE A 404 -5.11 4.50 24.03
N GLU A 405 -5.80 3.59 24.70
CA GLU A 405 -6.80 2.74 24.04
C GLU A 405 -7.97 3.52 23.43
N ASP A 406 -8.42 4.59 24.08
CA ASP A 406 -9.53 5.41 23.58
C ASP A 406 -9.06 6.31 22.44
N GLN A 407 -7.82 6.81 22.50
CA GLN A 407 -7.16 7.54 21.43
C GLN A 407 -7.01 6.68 20.18
N VAL A 408 -6.55 5.43 20.31
CA VAL A 408 -6.36 4.52 19.18
C VAL A 408 -7.69 4.20 18.50
N LYS A 409 -8.78 4.00 19.25
CA LYS A 409 -10.12 3.74 18.68
C LYS A 409 -10.60 4.85 17.75
N VAL A 410 -10.37 6.12 18.12
CA VAL A 410 -10.79 7.27 17.31
C VAL A 410 -9.79 7.51 16.18
N SER A 411 -8.50 7.58 16.51
CA SER A 411 -7.47 7.98 15.56
C SER A 411 -7.23 6.97 14.44
N THR A 412 -7.46 5.68 14.67
CA THR A 412 -7.45 4.67 13.59
C THR A 412 -8.55 4.94 12.56
N VAL A 413 -9.73 5.41 12.98
CA VAL A 413 -10.76 5.87 12.04
C VAL A 413 -10.33 7.15 11.34
N CYS A 414 -9.80 8.13 12.08
CA CYS A 414 -9.29 9.40 11.53
C CYS A 414 -8.12 9.24 10.56
N SER A 415 -7.39 8.12 10.60
CA SER A 415 -6.38 7.82 9.57
C SER A 415 -6.96 7.73 8.15
N GLY A 416 -8.28 7.62 8.02
CA GLY A 416 -8.99 7.47 6.76
C GLY A 416 -8.94 6.05 6.19
N ALA A 417 -8.16 5.14 6.81
CA ALA A 417 -7.99 3.77 6.35
C ALA A 417 -9.31 2.97 6.26
N PRO A 418 -10.25 3.02 7.23
CA PRO A 418 -11.52 2.32 7.09
C PRO A 418 -12.39 2.85 5.92
N PHE A 419 -12.36 4.17 5.68
CA PHE A 419 -13.06 4.76 4.54
C PHE A 419 -12.41 4.35 3.21
N ALA A 420 -11.07 4.36 3.15
CA ALA A 420 -10.32 3.84 2.00
C ALA A 420 -10.60 2.35 1.77
N ALA A 421 -10.75 1.53 2.82
CA ALA A 421 -11.06 0.11 2.71
C ALA A 421 -12.43 -0.15 2.05
N VAL A 422 -13.45 0.65 2.36
CA VAL A 422 -14.72 0.62 1.63
C VAL A 422 -14.51 1.08 0.19
N GLY A 423 -13.72 2.15 0.00
CA GLY A 423 -13.33 2.68 -1.31
C GLY A 423 -12.65 1.66 -2.22
N LEU A 424 -11.95 0.67 -1.64
CA LEU A 424 -11.33 -0.41 -2.41
C LEU A 424 -12.34 -1.20 -3.25
N LEU A 425 -13.61 -1.26 -2.81
CA LEU A 425 -14.66 -2.07 -3.40
C LEU A 425 -15.61 -1.27 -4.28
N VAL A 426 -15.73 0.06 -4.09
CA VAL A 426 -16.76 0.89 -4.72
C VAL A 426 -16.73 0.77 -6.25
N GLY A 427 -15.55 1.00 -6.85
CA GLY A 427 -15.39 1.01 -8.30
C GLY A 427 -15.02 -0.32 -8.93
N MET A 428 -14.90 -1.40 -8.14
CA MET A 428 -14.51 -2.72 -8.68
C MET A 428 -15.59 -3.27 -9.62
N GLY A 429 -15.17 -3.95 -10.68
CA GLY A 429 -16.07 -4.71 -11.55
C GLY A 429 -16.30 -6.13 -11.02
N GLY A 430 -17.38 -6.75 -11.49
CA GLY A 430 -17.70 -8.17 -11.21
C GLY A 430 -18.18 -8.45 -9.79
N ASP A 431 -18.18 -9.74 -9.43
CA ASP A 431 -18.77 -10.25 -8.19
C ASP A 431 -17.85 -10.12 -6.95
N VAL A 432 -16.77 -9.33 -7.01
CA VAL A 432 -15.87 -9.13 -5.87
C VAL A 432 -16.49 -8.20 -4.81
N ALA A 433 -17.06 -7.09 -5.25
CA ALA A 433 -17.70 -6.10 -4.38
C ALA A 433 -19.14 -6.50 -4.05
N THR A 434 -19.29 -7.67 -3.41
CA THR A 434 -20.57 -8.15 -2.90
C THR A 434 -21.04 -7.30 -1.71
N GLN A 435 -22.32 -7.40 -1.38
CA GLN A 435 -22.86 -6.77 -0.18
C GLN A 435 -22.13 -7.27 1.09
N GLU A 436 -21.82 -8.57 1.17
CA GLU A 436 -21.06 -9.16 2.28
C GLU A 436 -19.66 -8.54 2.41
N ALA A 437 -18.96 -8.33 1.29
CA ALA A 437 -17.65 -7.68 1.28
C ALA A 437 -17.72 -6.21 1.73
N LEU A 438 -18.76 -5.47 1.34
CA LEU A 438 -18.96 -4.07 1.76
C LEU A 438 -19.34 -3.96 3.24
N GLU A 439 -20.17 -4.88 3.73
CA GLU A 439 -20.54 -4.97 5.16
C GLU A 439 -19.32 -5.33 6.01
N TRP A 440 -18.50 -6.28 5.56
CA TRP A 440 -17.21 -6.60 6.18
C TRP A 440 -16.27 -5.39 6.21
N ALA A 441 -16.09 -4.72 5.05
CA ALA A 441 -15.21 -3.55 4.96
C ALA A 441 -15.66 -2.41 5.90
N MET A 442 -16.97 -2.15 5.95
CA MET A 442 -17.56 -1.16 6.85
C MET A 442 -17.49 -1.56 8.33
N GLY A 443 -17.53 -2.87 8.61
CA GLY A 443 -17.45 -3.41 9.97
C GLY A 443 -16.14 -3.11 10.69
N CYS A 444 -15.08 -2.78 9.94
CA CYS A 444 -13.76 -2.44 10.46
C CYS A 444 -13.25 -3.51 11.46
N THR A 445 -13.29 -4.77 11.04
CA THR A 445 -12.74 -5.91 11.77
C THR A 445 -11.43 -6.38 11.15
N ASP A 446 -10.74 -7.31 11.82
CA ASP A 446 -9.62 -8.09 11.27
C ASP A 446 -8.60 -7.27 10.45
N ALA A 447 -8.47 -7.52 9.14
CA ALA A 447 -7.56 -6.86 8.23
C ALA A 447 -7.85 -5.37 8.05
N VAL A 448 -9.12 -4.93 8.07
CA VAL A 448 -9.45 -3.50 7.93
C VAL A 448 -9.04 -2.74 9.17
N LYS A 449 -9.30 -3.31 10.35
CA LYS A 449 -8.85 -2.74 11.62
C LYS A 449 -7.32 -2.67 11.66
N ALA A 450 -6.66 -3.76 11.29
CA ALA A 450 -5.21 -3.83 11.28
C ALA A 450 -4.58 -2.89 10.24
N PHE A 451 -5.20 -2.71 9.07
CA PHE A 451 -4.79 -1.70 8.09
C PHE A 451 -4.85 -0.29 8.71
N ALA A 452 -5.93 0.02 9.45
CA ALA A 452 -6.07 1.28 10.14
C ALA A 452 -5.04 1.47 11.27
N GLU A 453 -4.71 0.42 12.01
CA GLU A 453 -3.65 0.43 13.03
C GLU A 453 -2.27 0.66 12.41
N VAL A 454 -1.89 -0.08 11.36
CA VAL A 454 -0.61 0.14 10.65
C VAL A 454 -0.53 1.57 10.12
N THR A 455 -1.59 2.04 9.46
CA THR A 455 -1.65 3.41 8.91
C THR A 455 -1.46 4.44 10.02
N ARG A 456 -2.23 4.33 11.11
CA ARG A 456 -2.19 5.32 12.19
C ARG A 456 -0.85 5.32 12.90
N PHE A 457 -0.37 4.15 13.32
CA PHE A 457 0.85 4.05 14.12
C PHE A 457 2.10 4.47 13.32
N MET A 458 2.22 4.07 12.06
CA MET A 458 3.37 4.50 11.24
C MET A 458 3.35 6.01 11.02
N ASN A 459 2.17 6.58 10.76
CA ASN A 459 2.04 8.03 10.64
C ASN A 459 2.39 8.74 11.97
N ASP A 460 1.90 8.27 13.12
CA ASP A 460 2.16 8.89 14.42
C ASP A 460 3.64 8.87 14.78
N LEU A 461 4.35 7.77 14.49
CA LEU A 461 5.80 7.66 14.67
C LEU A 461 6.57 8.66 13.79
N ALA A 462 6.14 8.83 12.54
CA ALA A 462 6.73 9.80 11.62
C ALA A 462 6.47 11.25 12.05
N SER A 463 5.22 11.56 12.40
CA SER A 463 4.78 12.88 12.87
C SER A 463 5.45 13.26 14.19
N TYR A 464 5.62 12.32 15.13
CA TYR A 464 6.31 12.59 16.39
C TYR A 464 7.79 12.98 16.19
N LYS A 465 8.50 12.31 15.28
CA LYS A 465 9.92 12.64 15.01
C LYS A 465 10.10 13.98 14.29
N ARG A 466 9.20 14.33 13.38
CA ARG A 466 9.33 15.53 12.54
C ARG A 466 8.65 16.77 13.13
N GLY A 467 7.56 16.58 13.85
CA GLY A 467 6.62 17.61 14.27
C GLY A 467 5.25 17.43 13.59
N LYS A 468 4.19 17.59 14.38
CA LYS A 468 2.77 17.55 13.95
C LYS A 468 2.22 18.96 13.67
N ASN A 469 1.03 19.06 13.08
CA ASN A 469 0.41 20.37 12.85
C ASN A 469 -0.01 21.02 14.18
N LYS A 470 -0.24 22.33 14.15
CA LYS A 470 -0.47 23.14 15.35
C LYS A 470 -1.72 22.73 16.15
N ASN A 471 -2.75 22.24 15.47
CA ASN A 471 -4.01 21.88 16.12
C ASN A 471 -4.21 20.36 16.28
N ASP A 472 -3.18 19.57 16.03
CA ASP A 472 -3.29 18.12 16.17
C ASP A 472 -3.38 17.75 17.66
N VAL A 473 -4.32 16.86 17.96
CA VAL A 473 -4.43 16.20 19.27
C VAL A 473 -3.16 15.39 19.57
N ASP A 474 -2.98 14.99 20.83
CA ASP A 474 -1.92 14.06 21.21
C ASP A 474 -2.05 12.74 20.43
N SER A 475 -0.96 12.34 19.78
CA SER A 475 -0.85 11.11 19.01
C SER A 475 -0.81 9.88 19.91
N SER A 476 -0.86 8.69 19.31
CA SER A 476 -0.71 7.43 20.04
C SER A 476 0.58 7.39 20.85
N VAL A 477 1.69 7.96 20.34
CA VAL A 477 2.97 8.09 21.05
C VAL A 477 2.82 8.95 22.30
N GLU A 478 2.24 10.15 22.16
CA GLU A 478 2.12 11.12 23.26
C GLU A 478 1.13 10.66 24.33
N CYS A 479 0.05 9.99 23.93
CA CYS A 479 -0.90 9.35 24.85
C CYS A 479 -0.24 8.18 25.59
N TYR A 480 0.52 7.33 24.92
CA TYR A 480 1.22 6.21 25.56
C TYR A 480 2.25 6.67 26.59
N ILE A 481 3.11 7.63 26.21
CA ILE A 481 4.10 8.24 27.12
C ILE A 481 3.44 8.77 28.39
N SER A 482 2.33 9.49 28.23
CA SER A 482 1.65 10.14 29.34
C SER A 482 0.88 9.18 30.24
N GLU A 483 0.25 8.15 29.68
CA GLU A 483 -0.51 7.17 30.47
C GLU A 483 0.43 6.26 31.27
N HIS A 484 1.54 5.83 30.67
CA HIS A 484 2.46 4.88 31.29
C HIS A 484 3.67 5.52 31.99
N GLY A 485 3.90 6.83 31.82
CA GLY A 485 5.04 7.53 32.42
C GLY A 485 6.40 7.05 31.91
N VAL A 486 6.48 6.68 30.62
CA VAL A 486 7.67 6.08 29.99
C VAL A 486 8.40 7.07 29.07
N THR A 487 9.59 6.71 28.60
CA THR A 487 10.32 7.53 27.62
C THR A 487 9.75 7.36 26.21
N ALA A 488 10.13 8.26 25.30
CA ALA A 488 9.75 8.16 23.90
C ALA A 488 10.28 6.86 23.27
N GLU A 489 11.49 6.41 23.61
CA GLU A 489 12.06 5.16 23.09
C GLU A 489 11.23 3.94 23.46
N VAL A 490 10.71 3.89 24.70
CA VAL A 490 9.83 2.81 25.16
C VAL A 490 8.49 2.85 24.42
N ALA A 491 7.91 4.04 24.25
CA ALA A 491 6.67 4.20 23.48
C ALA A 491 6.85 3.80 22.00
N PHE A 492 7.97 4.20 21.38
CA PHE A 492 8.33 3.80 20.01
C PHE A 492 8.43 2.30 19.88
N ALA A 493 9.12 1.62 20.81
CA ALA A 493 9.23 0.16 20.79
C ALA A 493 7.86 -0.52 20.93
N GLN A 494 7.01 -0.05 21.86
CA GLN A 494 5.68 -0.60 22.03
C GLN A 494 4.80 -0.41 20.79
N ILE A 495 4.74 0.79 20.25
CA ILE A 495 3.92 1.10 19.05
C ILE A 495 4.44 0.34 17.83
N SER A 496 5.76 0.18 17.70
CA SER A 496 6.36 -0.67 16.67
C SER A 496 5.93 -2.14 16.82
N SER A 497 5.83 -2.65 18.06
CA SER A 497 5.29 -3.99 18.31
C SER A 497 3.83 -4.11 17.89
N LEU A 498 3.01 -3.08 18.14
CA LEU A 498 1.61 -3.07 17.71
C LEU A 498 1.46 -3.06 16.18
N ILE A 499 2.38 -2.41 15.46
CA ILE A 499 2.44 -2.50 13.99
C ILE A 499 2.71 -3.94 13.55
N GLU A 500 3.64 -4.65 14.19
CA GLU A 500 3.92 -6.05 13.90
C GLU A 500 2.71 -6.95 14.17
N ASP A 501 1.98 -6.71 15.27
CA ASP A 501 0.74 -7.44 15.60
C ASP A 501 -0.38 -7.17 14.58
N ALA A 502 -0.48 -5.95 14.07
CA ALA A 502 -1.42 -5.62 13.00
C ALA A 502 -1.06 -6.36 11.69
N TRP A 503 0.22 -6.44 11.32
CA TRP A 503 0.65 -7.25 10.17
C TRP A 503 0.29 -8.74 10.31
N LYS A 504 0.49 -9.33 11.50
CA LYS A 504 0.07 -10.71 11.80
C LYS A 504 -1.44 -10.90 11.64
N THR A 505 -2.22 -9.90 12.03
CA THR A 505 -3.70 -9.89 11.89
C THR A 505 -4.11 -9.87 10.41
N ILE A 506 -3.46 -9.04 9.58
CA ILE A 506 -3.71 -9.00 8.13
C ILE A 506 -3.36 -10.34 7.48
N ASN A 507 -2.25 -10.98 7.91
CA ASN A 507 -1.88 -12.31 7.47
C ASN A 507 -2.94 -13.36 7.84
N GLY A 508 -3.42 -13.36 9.08
CA GLY A 508 -4.46 -14.28 9.55
C GLY A 508 -5.77 -14.15 8.80
N ALA A 509 -6.20 -12.91 8.52
CA ALA A 509 -7.46 -12.61 7.84
C ALA A 509 -7.58 -13.27 6.45
N ARG A 510 -6.47 -13.57 5.76
CA ARG A 510 -6.48 -14.27 4.46
C ARG A 510 -7.05 -15.69 4.57
N PHE A 511 -6.86 -16.34 5.72
CA PHE A 511 -7.34 -17.70 5.97
C PHE A 511 -8.74 -17.68 6.58
N GLU A 512 -8.95 -16.78 7.55
CA GLU A 512 -10.20 -16.65 8.29
C GLU A 512 -11.37 -16.22 7.39
N ASN A 513 -11.09 -15.33 6.42
CA ASN A 513 -12.08 -14.75 5.52
C ASN A 513 -11.94 -15.28 4.08
N SER A 514 -11.73 -16.59 3.90
CA SER A 514 -11.49 -17.20 2.57
C SER A 514 -12.52 -16.85 1.49
N LYS A 515 -13.80 -16.67 1.84
CA LYS A 515 -14.86 -16.24 0.90
C LYS A 515 -14.71 -14.78 0.45
N LEU A 516 -14.10 -13.95 1.29
CA LEU A 516 -13.85 -12.53 1.04
C LEU A 516 -12.39 -12.29 0.65
N LEU A 517 -11.62 -13.34 0.35
CA LEU A 517 -10.20 -13.25 0.07
C LEU A 517 -9.84 -12.18 -0.98
N PRO A 518 -10.58 -12.01 -2.10
CA PRO A 518 -10.30 -10.93 -3.04
C PRO A 518 -10.37 -9.54 -2.41
N ALA A 519 -11.32 -9.29 -1.49
CA ALA A 519 -11.41 -8.02 -0.77
C ALA A 519 -10.28 -7.87 0.27
N VAL A 520 -9.98 -8.93 1.03
CA VAL A 520 -8.89 -8.97 2.01
C VAL A 520 -7.53 -8.72 1.34
N GLN A 521 -7.30 -9.30 0.16
CA GLN A 521 -6.08 -9.09 -0.62
C GLN A 521 -5.91 -7.62 -0.98
N ARG A 522 -6.99 -6.92 -1.37
CA ARG A 522 -6.93 -5.49 -1.70
C ARG A 522 -6.61 -4.63 -0.47
N VAL A 523 -7.10 -5.01 0.71
CA VAL A 523 -6.71 -4.38 1.99
C VAL A 523 -5.23 -4.62 2.31
N ALA A 524 -4.73 -5.83 2.09
CA ALA A 524 -3.32 -6.13 2.29
C ALA A 524 -2.41 -5.37 1.30
N ASP A 525 -2.80 -5.30 0.02
CA ASP A 525 -2.04 -4.61 -1.03
C ASP A 525 -1.93 -3.09 -0.71
N ILE A 526 -3.03 -2.44 -0.30
CA ILE A 526 -2.95 -1.03 0.11
C ILE A 526 -2.15 -0.84 1.41
N THR A 527 -2.20 -1.79 2.36
CA THR A 527 -1.39 -1.72 3.60
C THR A 527 0.11 -1.73 3.28
N ALA A 528 0.54 -2.47 2.24
CA ALA A 528 1.94 -2.49 1.79
C ALA A 528 2.46 -1.13 1.31
N SER A 529 1.59 -0.14 1.09
CA SER A 529 2.01 1.24 0.83
C SER A 529 2.36 2.04 2.09
N MET A 530 2.02 1.57 3.31
CA MET A 530 2.31 2.32 4.54
C MET A 530 3.80 2.53 4.78
N PRO A 531 4.68 1.52 4.57
CA PRO A 531 6.12 1.74 4.62
C PRO A 531 6.65 2.67 3.53
N LEU A 532 6.00 2.73 2.36
CA LEU A 532 6.37 3.69 1.32
C LEU A 532 6.07 5.13 1.74
N MET A 533 4.94 5.36 2.42
CA MET A 533 4.50 6.69 2.84
C MET A 533 5.14 7.15 4.15
N TYR A 534 5.33 6.23 5.11
CA TYR A 534 5.68 6.52 6.50
C TYR A 534 6.93 5.79 7.02
N GLY A 535 7.58 5.00 6.16
CA GLY A 535 8.81 4.29 6.49
C GLY A 535 9.95 5.21 6.92
N ASP A 536 10.92 4.66 7.64
CA ASP A 536 12.00 5.39 8.30
C ASP A 536 11.52 6.51 9.26
N ASN A 537 10.24 6.52 9.66
CA ASN A 537 9.60 7.60 10.41
C ASN A 537 9.62 8.94 9.63
N LYS A 538 9.36 8.89 8.32
CA LYS A 538 9.26 10.08 7.45
C LYS A 538 7.83 10.22 6.97
N ASP A 539 7.23 11.40 7.09
CA ASP A 539 5.97 11.69 6.41
C ASP A 539 6.25 12.09 4.95
N ALA A 540 6.32 11.10 4.07
CA ALA A 540 6.54 11.30 2.64
C ALA A 540 5.28 11.75 1.90
N PHE A 541 4.10 11.64 2.52
CA PHE A 541 2.84 12.08 1.93
C PHE A 541 2.71 13.61 2.01
N THR A 542 2.78 14.16 3.23
CA THR A 542 2.73 15.61 3.44
C THR A 542 3.95 16.29 2.83
N PHE A 543 5.12 15.65 2.91
CA PHE A 543 6.39 16.16 2.41
C PHE A 543 6.90 15.37 1.19
N SER A 544 6.28 15.61 0.04
CA SER A 544 6.32 14.70 -1.11
C SER A 544 7.57 14.75 -2.00
N ASP A 545 8.57 15.58 -1.66
CA ASP A 545 9.86 15.60 -2.36
C ASP A 545 10.51 14.21 -2.44
N GLY A 546 10.37 13.40 -1.38
CA GLY A 546 10.90 12.03 -1.32
C GLY A 546 10.23 11.05 -2.29
N LEU A 547 8.98 11.30 -2.69
CA LEU A 547 8.23 10.43 -3.61
C LEU A 547 8.46 10.78 -5.07
N LYS A 548 8.96 11.99 -5.37
CA LYS A 548 9.10 12.50 -6.74
C LYS A 548 9.86 11.54 -7.67
N GLY A 549 11.05 11.11 -7.26
CA GLY A 549 11.86 10.20 -8.08
C GLY A 549 11.20 8.84 -8.33
N LEU A 550 10.42 8.34 -7.36
CA LEU A 550 9.66 7.11 -7.55
C LEU A 550 8.50 7.29 -8.53
N ILE A 551 7.73 8.38 -8.38
CA ILE A 551 6.61 8.71 -9.28
C ILE A 551 7.12 8.90 -10.72
N GLU A 552 8.27 9.55 -10.91
CA GLU A 552 8.93 9.66 -12.21
C GLU A 552 9.28 8.27 -12.78
N ARG A 553 9.83 7.35 -11.98
CA ARG A 553 10.14 5.98 -12.42
C ARG A 553 8.88 5.18 -12.79
N LEU A 554 7.80 5.32 -12.02
CA LEU A 554 6.56 4.57 -12.26
C LEU A 554 5.80 5.08 -13.48
N PHE A 555 5.71 6.40 -13.66
CA PHE A 555 4.78 7.00 -14.62
C PHE A 555 5.43 7.66 -15.84
N LEU A 556 6.72 8.00 -15.79
CA LEU A 556 7.37 8.80 -16.84
C LEU A 556 8.57 8.09 -17.50
N ASN A 557 9.33 7.32 -16.73
CA ASN A 557 10.50 6.61 -17.24
C ASN A 557 10.13 5.21 -17.73
N ARG A 558 10.79 4.76 -18.80
CA ARG A 558 10.66 3.36 -19.25
C ARG A 558 11.43 2.43 -18.29
N PRO A 559 10.87 1.24 -17.99
CA PRO A 559 11.48 0.26 -17.09
C PRO A 559 12.72 -0.43 -17.67
#